data_AF-A0A6J7N672-F1
#
_entry.id   AF-A0A6J7N672-F1
#
_cell.length_a   1.000
_cell.length_b   1.000
_cell.length_c   1.000
_cell.angle_alpha   90.00
_cell.angle_beta   90.00
_cell.angle_gamma   90.00
#
_symmetry.space_group_name_H-M   'P 1'
#
loop_
_entity.id
_entity.type
_entity.pdbx_description
1 polymer ?
#
loop_
_entity_poly.entity_id
_entity_poly.type
_entity_poly.pdbx_seq_one_letter_code
_entity_poly.pdbx_strand_id
1 'polypeptide(L)' 'MVITWKAPAGDVTGYKVETRSNMGDWNVVSEVSPTTLSAEFAKGSEDGSTSFRVTAVYADGSLGVAKAFGFAGQFE' A
#
# COMPACT_ATOMS: atom_id res chain seq x y z
N MET A 1 -11.67 -6.40 0.50
CA MET A 1 -11.26 -5.39 1.52
C MET A 1 -10.79 -4.16 0.78
N VAL A 2 -11.15 -2.97 1.25
CA VAL A 2 -10.68 -1.71 0.65
C VAL A 2 -9.80 -0.99 1.66
N ILE A 3 -8.59 -0.64 1.26
CA ILE A 3 -7.76 0.30 2.01
C ILE A 3 -7.88 1.68 1.39
N THR A 4 -7.81 2.70 2.22
CA THR A 4 -7.84 4.10 1.79
C THR A 4 -6.72 4.87 2.44
N TRP A 5 -6.25 5.92 1.76
CA TRP A 5 -5.22 6.82 2.27
C TRP A 5 -5.56 8.26 1.94
N LYS A 6 -4.89 9.19 2.62
CA LYS A 6 -5.00 10.62 2.33
C LYS A 6 -3.76 11.06 1.56
N ALA A 7 -3.95 11.93 0.58
CA ALA A 7 -2.83 12.56 -0.09
C ALA A 7 -1.99 13.37 0.93
N PRO A 8 -0.66 13.17 0.97
CA PRO A 8 0.21 14.02 1.76
C PRO A 8 0.33 15.42 1.13
N ALA A 9 0.98 16.34 1.84
CA ALA A 9 1.36 17.62 1.25
C ALA A 9 2.50 17.45 0.23
N GLY A 10 2.53 18.33 -0.77
CA GLY A 10 3.54 18.32 -1.84
C GLY A 10 3.05 17.71 -3.15
N ASP A 11 3.90 17.78 -4.18
CA ASP A 11 3.57 17.35 -5.54
C ASP A 11 3.81 15.85 -5.70
N VAL A 12 2.80 15.06 -5.34
CA VAL A 12 2.75 13.61 -5.54
C VAL A 12 2.50 13.29 -7.01
N THR A 13 3.32 12.43 -7.60
CA THR A 13 3.19 11.94 -8.98
C THR A 13 2.53 10.57 -9.05
N GLY A 14 2.45 9.85 -7.94
CA GLY A 14 1.74 8.58 -7.83
C GLY A 14 1.93 7.91 -6.47
N TYR A 15 1.37 6.71 -6.33
CA TYR A 15 1.54 5.89 -5.13
C TYR A 15 1.95 4.47 -5.50
N LYS A 16 2.87 3.89 -4.72
CA LYS A 16 3.09 2.46 -4.68
C LYS A 16 2.24 1.88 -3.56
N VAL A 17 1.34 0.96 -3.91
CA VAL A 17 0.61 0.15 -2.94
C VAL A 17 1.43 -1.11 -2.70
N GLU A 18 1.71 -1.39 -1.44
CA GLU A 18 2.62 -2.46 -1.06
C GLU A 18 2.00 -3.38 -0.02
N THR A 19 2.30 -4.66 -0.15
CA THR A 19 1.94 -5.68 0.85
C THR A 19 3.16 -6.47 1.27
N ARG A 20 3.10 -7.07 2.46
CA ARG A 20 4.02 -8.14 2.86
C ARG A 20 3.25 -9.25 3.55
N SER A 21 3.66 -10.48 3.28
CA SER A 21 3.16 -11.65 3.99
C SER A 21 3.94 -11.84 5.29
N ASN A 22 3.24 -11.97 6.41
CA ASN A 22 3.82 -12.11 7.75
C ASN A 22 4.87 -11.01 8.02
N MET A 23 6.09 -11.40 8.37
CA MET A 23 7.23 -10.49 8.60
C MET A 23 8.25 -10.55 7.46
N GLY A 24 7.83 -10.98 6.26
CA GLY A 24 8.67 -10.99 5.07
C GLY A 24 8.89 -9.60 4.46
N ASP A 25 9.42 -9.60 3.24
CA ASP A 25 9.71 -8.38 2.50
C ASP A 25 8.47 -7.71 1.94
N TRP A 26 8.57 -6.39 1.76
CA TRP A 26 7.55 -5.59 1.10
C TRP A 26 7.60 -5.77 -0.41
N ASN A 27 6.42 -5.99 -1.00
CA ASN A 27 6.23 -6.14 -2.44
C ASN A 27 5.30 -5.04 -2.93
N VAL A 28 5.68 -4.38 -4.03
CA VAL A 28 4.78 -3.44 -4.74
C VAL A 28 3.78 -4.26 -5.52
N VAL A 29 2.51 -4.17 -5.14
CA VAL A 29 1.41 -4.88 -5.80
C VAL A 29 0.67 -4.01 -6.80
N SER A 30 0.79 -2.69 -6.68
CA SER A 30 0.20 -1.74 -7.62
C SER A 30 0.93 -0.41 -7.61
N GLU A 31 0.99 0.24 -8.77
CA GLU A 31 1.39 1.64 -8.90
C GLU A 31 0.21 2.41 -9.50
N VAL A 32 -0.24 3.46 -8.80
CA VAL A 32 -1.48 4.17 -9.13
C VAL A 32 -1.25 5.68 -9.25
N SER A 33 -2.18 6.34 -9.94
CA SER A 33 -2.15 7.79 -10.18
C SER A 33 -2.26 8.60 -8.87
N PRO A 34 -1.84 9.88 -8.84
CA PRO A 34 -1.85 10.69 -7.62
C PRO A 34 -3.26 11.05 -7.13
N THR A 35 -4.29 10.84 -7.96
CA THR A 35 -5.70 11.02 -7.59
C THR A 35 -6.37 9.73 -7.10
N THR A 36 -5.70 8.58 -7.23
CA THR A 36 -6.17 7.31 -6.68
C THR A 36 -5.83 7.23 -5.20
N LEU A 37 -6.85 7.13 -4.34
CA LEU A 37 -6.70 7.15 -2.88
C LEU A 37 -7.28 5.90 -2.20
N SER A 38 -7.46 4.83 -2.97
CA SER A 38 -7.97 3.55 -2.48
C SER A 38 -7.46 2.39 -3.33
N ALA A 39 -7.34 1.21 -2.71
CA ALA A 39 -7.05 -0.04 -3.38
C ALA A 39 -7.90 -1.15 -2.77
N GLU A 40 -8.38 -2.05 -3.63
CA GLU A 40 -9.16 -3.22 -3.23
C GLU A 40 -8.28 -4.48 -3.25
N PHE A 41 -8.51 -5.35 -2.27
CA PHE A 41 -7.81 -6.61 -2.05
C PHE A 41 -8.81 -7.72 -1.76
N ALA A 42 -8.61 -8.90 -2.34
CA ALA A 42 -9.37 -10.10 -2.00
C ALA A 42 -8.67 -10.88 -0.88
N LYS A 43 -9.43 -11.56 -0.01
CA LYS A 43 -8.85 -12.51 0.95
C LYS A 43 -8.74 -13.86 0.24
N GLY A 44 -7.51 -14.32 0.02
CA GLY A 44 -7.23 -15.61 -0.63
C GLY A 44 -7.13 -16.77 0.37
N SER A 45 -6.61 -16.52 1.57
CA SER A 45 -6.46 -17.52 2.63
C SER A 45 -6.66 -16.93 4.03
N GLU A 46 -7.02 -17.77 4.99
CA GLU A 46 -7.05 -17.43 6.42
C GLU A 46 -5.68 -17.55 7.10
N ASP A 47 -4.68 -18.11 6.41
CA ASP A 47 -3.36 -18.36 6.97
C ASP A 47 -2.55 -17.08 7.18
N GLY A 48 -1.80 -17.04 8.29
CA GLY A 48 -0.82 -15.99 8.57
C GLY A 48 -1.43 -14.59 8.63
N SER A 49 -0.69 -13.62 8.12
CA SER A 49 -1.13 -12.22 8.06
C SER A 49 -0.61 -11.51 6.80
N THR A 50 -1.28 -10.42 6.42
CA THR A 50 -0.79 -9.47 5.43
C THR A 50 -0.70 -8.10 6.06
N SER A 51 0.45 -7.44 5.91
CA SER A 51 0.59 -6.01 6.19
C SER A 51 0.49 -5.21 4.89
N PHE A 52 -0.05 -4.01 4.99
CA PHE A 52 -0.27 -3.06 3.91
C PHE A 52 0.44 -1.75 4.24
N ARG A 53 0.98 -1.10 3.22
CA ARG A 53 1.40 0.30 3.28
C ARG A 53 1.23 0.95 1.92
N VAL A 54 1.27 2.28 1.93
CA VAL A 54 1.26 3.09 0.71
C VAL A 54 2.47 4.01 0.76
N THR A 55 3.20 4.07 -0.34
CA THR A 55 4.36 4.95 -0.50
C THR A 55 4.04 5.99 -1.56
N ALA A 56 3.96 7.26 -1.16
CA ALA A 56 3.84 8.38 -2.09
C ALA A 56 5.15 8.57 -2.85
N VAL A 57 5.07 8.81 -4.15
CA VAL A 57 6.20 9.18 -5.02
C VAL A 57 6.05 10.65 -5.35
N TYR A 58 7.07 11.45 -5.05
CA TYR A 58 7.05 12.89 -5.33
C TYR A 58 7.78 13.22 -6.64
N ALA A 59 7.51 14.40 -7.20
CA ALA A 59 8.13 14.86 -8.44
C ALA A 59 9.66 14.96 -8.38
N ASP A 60 10.23 15.16 -7.18
CA ASP A 60 11.68 15.19 -6.94
C ASP A 60 12.31 13.78 -6.78
N GLY A 61 11.50 12.72 -6.92
CA GLY A 61 11.92 11.32 -6.79
C GLY A 61 12.00 10.82 -5.34
N SER A 62 11.70 11.66 -4.34
CA SER A 62 11.63 11.23 -2.94
C SER A 62 10.40 10.36 -2.68
N LEU A 63 10.44 9.59 -1.59
CA LEU A 63 9.38 8.65 -1.20
C LEU A 63 8.82 8.99 0.18
N GLY A 64 7.49 9.08 0.26
CA GLY A 64 6.74 9.26 1.50
C GLY A 64 6.07 7.96 1.93
N VAL A 65 6.73 7.19 2.80
CA VAL A 65 6.20 5.90 3.26
C VAL A 65 5.19 6.10 4.39
N ALA A 66 3.94 5.70 4.16
CA ALA A 66 2.90 5.73 5.19
C ALA A 66 3.14 4.63 6.25
N LYS A 67 2.56 4.85 7.45
CA LYS A 67 2.60 3.85 8.52
C LYS A 67 1.86 2.58 8.08
N ALA A 68 2.55 1.44 8.19
CA ALA A 68 1.97 0.14 7.89
C ALA A 68 0.90 -0.29 8.92
N PHE A 69 -0.04 -1.09 8.46
CA PHE A 69 -1.04 -1.79 9.28
C PHE A 69 -1.30 -3.18 8.68
N GLY A 70 -1.97 -4.09 9.38
CA GLY A 70 -2.17 -5.45 8.88
C GLY A 70 -3.36 -6.18 9.47
N PHE A 71 -3.75 -7.25 8.80
CA PHE A 71 -4.86 -8.12 9.15
C PHE A 71 -4.45 -9.59 9.07
N ALA A 72 -5.18 -10.46 9.78
CA ALA A 72 -5.00 -11.90 9.69
C ALA A 72 -5.54 -12.45 8.36
N GLY A 73 -4.86 -13.45 7.82
CA GLY A 73 -5.09 -14.01 6.49
C GLY A 73 -4.16 -13.42 5.42
N GLN A 74 -4.17 -14.06 4.25
CA GLN A 74 -3.46 -13.59 3.06
C GLN A 74 -4.41 -12.82 2.14
N PHE A 75 -3.95 -11.64 1.72
CA PHE A 75 -4.67 -10.75 0.81
C PHE A 75 -3.82 -10.40 -0.41
N GLU A 76 -4.47 -10.32 -1.57
CA GLU A 76 -3.89 -10.02 -2.89
C GLU A 76 -4.79 -9.10 -3.72
#